data_AF-A0A535HK15-F1
#
_entry.id   AF-A0A535HK15-F1
#
_cell.length_a   1.000
_cell.length_b   1.000
_cell.length_c   1.000
_cell.angle_alpha   90.00
_cell.angle_beta   90.00
_cell.angle_gamma   90.00
#
_symmetry.space_group_name_H-M   'P 1'
#
loop_
_entity.id
_entity.type
_entity.pdbx_description
1 polymer ?
#
loop_
_entity_poly.entity_id
_entity_poly.type
_entity_poly.pdbx_seq_one_letter_code
_entity_poly.pdbx_strand_id
1 'polypeptide(L)'
;MAAGKSVIAPERTVIATRVFDAPREAVYRAWTDPKELGQWFPPKDFTSPRCEVDPRPRGVFRCDMKGPDGAVFVGKGLFREVVPNERLVFTFAGEESVPPPLLVTVLFEDQGKKTKLTMQQTAET
;
A
#
# COMPACT_ATOMS: atom_id res chain seq x y z
N MET A 1 -9.29 -16.95 -20.58
CA MET A 1 -8.10 -17.52 -19.91
C MET A 1 -6.98 -16.49 -20.02
N ALA A 2 -6.87 -15.56 -19.06
CA ALA A 2 -5.74 -14.62 -19.03
C ALA A 2 -4.61 -15.32 -18.26
N ALA A 3 -3.51 -15.62 -18.97
CA ALA A 3 -2.30 -16.12 -18.35
C ALA A 3 -1.80 -15.09 -17.33
N GLY A 4 -1.88 -15.43 -16.04
CA GLY A 4 -1.21 -14.65 -15.01
C GLY A 4 0.29 -14.70 -15.30
N LYS A 5 0.90 -13.55 -15.62
CA LYS A 5 2.35 -13.45 -15.69
C LYS A 5 2.90 -13.91 -14.34
N SER A 6 3.61 -15.03 -14.34
CA SER A 6 4.40 -15.46 -13.19
C SER A 6 5.47 -14.39 -12.98
N VAL A 7 5.34 -13.64 -11.89
CA VAL A 7 6.34 -12.64 -11.54
C VAL A 7 7.45 -13.37 -10.80
N ILE A 8 8.61 -13.52 -11.42
CA ILE A 8 9.82 -13.92 -10.72
C ILE A 8 10.17 -12.75 -9.81
N ALA A 9 9.94 -12.92 -8.51
CA ALA A 9 10.29 -11.90 -7.53
C ALA A 9 11.82 -11.80 -7.43
N PRO A 10 12.40 -10.59 -7.49
CA PRO A 10 13.80 -10.37 -7.13
C PRO A 10 14.09 -10.88 -5.71
N GLU A 11 15.37 -11.13 -5.38
CA GLU A 11 15.75 -11.42 -3.99
C GLU A 11 15.17 -10.38 -3.03
N ARG A 12 14.69 -10.82 -1.85
CA ARG A 12 14.05 -9.98 -0.81
C ARG A 12 12.78 -9.23 -1.25
N THR A 13 12.06 -9.76 -2.23
CA THR A 13 10.80 -9.19 -2.69
C THR A 13 9.62 -10.10 -2.37
N VAL A 14 8.56 -9.53 -1.79
CA VAL A 14 7.26 -10.17 -1.59
C VAL A 14 6.26 -9.58 -2.59
N ILE A 15 5.51 -10.43 -3.28
CA ILE A 15 4.51 -10.03 -4.27
C ILE A 15 3.17 -10.66 -3.91
N ALA A 16 2.13 -9.83 -3.83
CA ALA A 16 0.76 -10.25 -3.61
C ALA A 16 -0.12 -9.71 -4.75
N THR A 17 -1.09 -10.51 -5.19
CA THR A 17 -2.05 -10.11 -6.22
C THR A 17 -3.47 -10.41 -5.75
N ARG A 18 -4.39 -9.47 -6.00
CA ARG A 18 -5.82 -9.65 -5.71
C ARG A 18 -6.67 -8.97 -6.77
N VAL A 19 -7.78 -9.61 -7.14
CA VAL A 19 -8.80 -8.98 -8.00
C VAL A 19 -9.94 -8.47 -7.12
N PHE A 20 -10.30 -7.20 -7.31
CA PHE A 20 -11.41 -6.53 -6.64
C PHE A 20 -12.56 -6.33 -7.63
N ASP A 21 -13.79 -6.59 -7.18
CA ASP A 21 -15.02 -6.31 -7.94
C ASP A 21 -15.42 -4.84 -7.77
N ALA A 22 -14.53 -3.96 -8.21
CA ALA A 22 -14.67 -2.51 -8.12
C ALA A 22 -13.89 -1.83 -9.26
N PRO A 23 -14.34 -0.64 -9.71
CA PRO A 23 -13.61 0.15 -10.69
C PRO A 23 -12.27 0.63 -10.11
N ARG A 24 -11.32 0.86 -11.01
CA ARG A 24 -9.93 1.18 -10.68
C ARG A 24 -9.78 2.42 -9.81
N GLU A 25 -10.62 3.42 -10.06
CA GLU A 25 -10.68 4.67 -9.32
C GLU A 25 -11.08 4.44 -7.85
N ALA A 26 -11.98 3.50 -7.59
CA ALA A 26 -12.40 3.18 -6.23
C ALA A 26 -11.28 2.45 -5.46
N VAL A 27 -10.60 1.50 -6.11
CA VAL A 27 -9.47 0.78 -5.50
C VAL A 27 -8.31 1.74 -5.26
N TYR A 28 -8.02 2.66 -6.18
CA TYR A 28 -6.99 3.69 -6.00
C TYR A 28 -7.33 4.67 -4.87
N ARG A 29 -8.59 5.10 -4.77
CA ARG A 29 -9.05 5.99 -3.69
C ARG A 29 -8.88 5.36 -2.31
N ALA A 30 -9.12 4.04 -2.19
CA ALA A 30 -8.90 3.33 -0.94
C ALA A 30 -7.44 3.44 -0.41
N TRP A 31 -6.46 3.69 -1.29
CA TRP A 31 -5.06 3.90 -0.91
C TRP A 31 -4.68 5.38 -0.68
N THR A 32 -5.46 6.31 -1.23
CA THR A 32 -5.07 7.73 -1.34
C THR A 32 -5.96 8.67 -0.54
N ASP A 33 -7.15 8.22 -0.13
CA ASP A 33 -8.00 8.91 0.83
C ASP A 33 -7.66 8.41 2.26
N PRO A 34 -7.28 9.31 3.20
CA PRO A 34 -6.87 8.91 4.54
C PRO A 34 -8.00 8.25 5.35
N LYS A 35 -9.26 8.59 5.09
CA LYS A 35 -10.42 8.00 5.79
C LYS A 35 -10.70 6.60 5.29
N GLU A 36 -10.60 6.36 3.99
CA GLU A 36 -10.73 5.00 3.43
C GLU A 36 -9.54 4.12 3.82
N LEU A 37 -8.32 4.65 3.73
CA LEU A 37 -7.10 3.90 4.11
C LEU A 37 -7.16 3.42 5.56
N GLY A 38 -7.58 4.29 6.48
CA GLY A 38 -7.72 3.96 7.90
C GLY A 38 -8.74 2.85 8.23
N GLN A 39 -9.63 2.50 7.29
CA GLN A 39 -10.64 1.46 7.49
C GLN A 39 -10.12 0.05 7.19
N TRP A 40 -9.10 -0.10 6.32
CA TRP A 40 -8.67 -1.42 5.84
C TRP A 40 -7.18 -1.67 5.99
N PHE A 41 -6.34 -0.64 6.07
CA PHE A 41 -4.89 -0.79 6.17
C PHE A 41 -4.43 -1.45 7.48
N PRO A 42 -5.00 -1.13 8.66
CA PRO A 42 -4.64 -1.83 9.89
C PRO A 42 -4.94 -3.33 9.77
N PRO A 43 -4.11 -4.19 10.39
CA PRO A 43 -4.42 -5.61 10.50
C PRO A 43 -5.80 -5.85 11.14
N LYS A 44 -6.31 -7.06 10.96
CA LYS A 44 -7.53 -7.49 11.65
C LYS A 44 -7.37 -7.26 13.17
N ASP A 45 -8.43 -6.74 13.80
CA ASP A 45 -8.51 -6.39 15.22
C ASP A 45 -7.68 -5.16 15.65
N PHE A 46 -7.08 -4.44 14.70
CA PHE A 46 -6.45 -3.14 14.91
C PHE A 46 -7.36 -2.01 14.42
N THR A 47 -7.14 -0.81 14.96
CA THR A 47 -7.77 0.43 14.49
C THR A 47 -6.73 1.41 13.99
N SER A 48 -7.13 2.41 13.20
CA SER A 48 -6.25 3.53 12.83
C SER A 48 -6.71 4.84 13.47
N PRO A 49 -6.15 5.26 14.61
CA PRO A 49 -6.42 6.59 15.17
C PRO A 49 -5.95 7.75 14.28
N ARG A 50 -4.98 7.53 13.38
CA ARG A 50 -4.43 8.55 12.49
C ARG A 50 -3.93 7.91 11.20
N CYS A 51 -4.46 8.35 10.07
CA CYS A 51 -3.82 8.15 8.76
C CYS A 51 -3.65 9.52 8.08
N GLU A 52 -2.52 9.69 7.41
CA GLU A 52 -2.19 10.87 6.61
C GLU A 52 -1.63 10.40 5.28
N VAL A 53 -2.21 10.91 4.20
CA VAL A 53 -1.80 10.55 2.84
C VAL A 53 -1.80 11.81 1.98
N ASP A 54 -0.65 12.10 1.36
CA ASP A 54 -0.50 13.15 0.37
C ASP A 54 0.03 12.51 -0.93
N PRO A 55 -0.86 12.08 -1.85
CA PRO A 55 -0.50 11.28 -3.02
C PRO A 55 0.14 12.14 -4.13
N ARG A 56 1.33 12.65 -3.84
CA ARG A 56 2.21 13.38 -4.77
C ARG A 56 3.67 12.98 -4.48
N PRO A 57 4.61 13.09 -5.43
CA PRO A 57 6.02 12.83 -5.14
C PRO A 57 6.51 13.61 -3.92
N ARG A 58 7.17 12.90 -3.00
CA ARG A 58 7.63 13.36 -1.67
C ARG A 58 6.52 13.66 -0.65
N GLY A 59 5.26 13.42 -0.99
CA GLY A 59 4.15 13.50 -0.04
C GLY A 59 4.19 12.36 0.98
N VAL A 60 3.56 12.59 2.13
CA VAL A 60 3.58 11.67 3.27
C VAL A 60 2.64 10.49 3.03
N PHE A 61 3.10 9.29 3.43
CA PHE A 61 2.24 8.15 3.72
C PHE A 61 2.43 7.81 5.21
N ARG A 62 1.36 7.82 6.01
CA ARG A 62 1.39 7.43 7.42
C ARG A 62 0.08 6.75 7.82
N CYS A 63 0.18 5.66 8.56
CA CYS A 63 -0.93 5.12 9.35
C CYS A 63 -0.43 4.62 10.70
N ASP A 64 -1.08 5.08 11.76
CA ASP A 64 -0.84 4.67 13.14
C ASP A 64 -1.80 3.52 13.45
N MET A 65 -1.28 2.33 13.69
CA MET A 65 -2.08 1.12 13.91
C MET A 65 -2.13 0.83 15.40
N LYS A 66 -3.31 0.97 16.01
CA LYS A 66 -3.54 0.69 17.44
C LYS A 66 -4.08 -0.72 17.63
N GLY A 67 -3.34 -1.53 18.38
CA GLY A 67 -3.72 -2.90 18.74
C GLY A 67 -4.76 -2.97 19.87
N PRO A 68 -5.34 -4.15 20.12
CA PRO A 68 -6.35 -4.36 21.17
C PRO A 68 -5.79 -4.19 22.59
N ASP A 69 -4.48 -4.32 22.77
CA ASP A 69 -3.74 -4.05 24.00
C ASP A 69 -3.48 -2.54 24.23
N GLY A 70 -3.84 -1.70 23.25
CA GLY A 70 -3.63 -0.26 23.27
C GLY A 70 -2.27 0.18 22.73
N ALA A 71 -1.37 -0.75 22.37
CA ALA A 71 -0.08 -0.41 21.76
C ALA A 71 -0.28 0.22 20.38
N VAL A 72 0.59 1.17 20.02
CA VAL A 72 0.52 1.90 18.75
C VAL A 72 1.76 1.60 17.91
N PHE A 73 1.53 1.07 16.72
CA PHE A 73 2.56 0.76 15.73
C PHE A 73 2.44 1.74 14.57
N VAL A 74 3.43 2.60 14.40
CA VAL A 74 3.42 3.62 13.35
C VAL A 74 4.09 3.09 12.10
N GLY A 75 3.35 3.06 11.00
CA GLY A 75 3.89 2.83 9.66
C GLY A 75 3.96 4.15 8.89
N LYS A 76 5.13 4.52 8.38
CA LYS A 76 5.32 5.79 7.66
C LYS A 76 6.35 5.72 6.53
N GLY A 77 6.26 6.67 5.61
CA GLY A 77 7.25 6.94 4.59
C GLY A 77 6.80 8.01 3.61
N LEU A 78 7.38 8.02 2.41
CA LEU A 78 7.16 9.05 1.39
C LEU A 78 6.82 8.42 0.05
N PHE A 79 5.87 9.02 -0.66
CA PHE A 79 5.64 8.70 -2.07
C PHE A 79 6.85 9.07 -2.91
N ARG A 80 7.28 8.13 -3.75
CA ARG A 80 8.32 8.31 -4.78
C ARG A 80 7.71 8.61 -6.13
N GLU A 81 6.64 7.90 -6.47
CA GLU A 81 5.94 8.00 -7.75
C GLU A 81 4.44 7.87 -7.51
N VAL A 82 3.67 8.71 -8.19
CA VAL A 82 2.21 8.66 -8.17
C VAL A 82 1.70 8.87 -9.59
N VAL A 83 1.09 7.83 -10.15
CA VAL A 83 0.33 7.88 -11.39
C VAL A 83 -1.13 7.59 -11.03
N PRO A 84 -2.02 8.60 -11.09
CA PRO A 84 -3.42 8.45 -10.68
C PRO A 84 -4.08 7.22 -11.30
N ASN A 85 -4.73 6.41 -10.46
CA ASN A 85 -5.43 5.18 -10.85
C ASN A 85 -4.57 4.07 -11.48
N GLU A 86 -3.25 4.22 -11.55
CA GLU A 86 -2.38 3.24 -12.23
C GLU A 86 -1.29 2.68 -11.34
N ARG A 87 -0.62 3.57 -10.59
CA ARG A 87 0.59 3.19 -9.86
C ARG A 87 0.86 4.10 -8.67
N LEU A 88 1.22 3.48 -7.55
CA LEU A 88 1.79 4.13 -6.38
C LEU A 88 3.13 3.48 -6.06
N VAL A 89 4.15 4.30 -5.77
CA VAL A 89 5.42 3.84 -5.21
C VAL A 89 5.71 4.67 -3.99
N PHE A 90 5.95 4.05 -2.85
CA PHE A 90 6.26 4.74 -1.61
C PHE A 90 7.23 3.93 -0.74
N THR A 91 8.00 4.64 0.08
CA THR A 91 8.77 3.98 1.15
C THR A 91 7.86 3.66 2.32
N PHE A 92 8.17 2.58 3.05
CA PHE A 92 7.40 2.19 4.24
C PHE A 92 8.31 1.60 5.31
N ALA A 93 8.23 2.14 6.52
CA ALA A 93 9.06 1.78 7.66
C ALA A 93 8.28 1.99 8.97
N GLY A 94 8.74 1.30 10.03
CA GLY A 94 8.29 1.55 11.39
C GLY A 94 8.86 2.86 11.95
N GLU A 95 8.30 3.39 13.03
CA GLU A 95 8.83 4.63 13.63
C GLU A 95 10.23 4.49 14.23
N GLU A 96 10.55 3.32 14.80
CA GLU A 96 11.86 2.99 15.38
C GLU A 96 12.73 2.13 14.47
N SER A 97 12.30 1.86 13.23
CA SER A 97 13.00 0.91 12.39
C SER A 97 14.30 1.50 11.83
N VAL A 98 15.43 0.90 12.24
CA VAL A 98 16.73 0.96 11.55
C VAL A 98 16.98 -0.39 10.85
N PRO A 99 16.23 -0.67 9.78
CA PRO A 99 16.79 -1.10 8.48
C PRO A 99 16.38 -0.12 7.37
N PRO A 100 16.86 -0.28 6.12
CA PRO A 100 16.36 0.50 4.99
C PRO A 100 14.84 0.32 4.85
N PRO A 101 14.10 1.38 4.47
CA PRO A 101 12.65 1.27 4.31
C PRO A 101 12.30 0.25 3.22
N LEU A 102 11.15 -0.40 3.36
CA LEU A 102 10.58 -1.16 2.25
C LEU A 102 10.23 -0.20 1.13
N LEU A 103 10.56 -0.55 -0.11
CA LEU A 103 9.97 0.08 -1.28
C LEU A 103 8.71 -0.69 -1.64
N VAL A 104 7.56 -0.03 -1.47
CA VAL A 104 6.23 -0.59 -1.80
C VAL A 104 5.79 -0.04 -3.14
N THR A 105 5.47 -0.93 -4.07
CA THR A 105 4.84 -0.63 -5.34
C THR A 105 3.45 -1.23 -5.37
N VAL A 106 2.43 -0.42 -5.69
CA VAL A 106 1.06 -0.86 -5.92
C VAL A 106 0.68 -0.54 -7.35
N LEU A 107 0.29 -1.57 -8.11
CA LEU A 107 -0.19 -1.45 -9.48
C LEU A 107 -1.68 -1.73 -9.52
N PHE A 108 -2.41 -0.91 -10.26
CA PHE A 108 -3.85 -1.01 -10.45
C PHE A 108 -4.14 -1.28 -11.94
N GLU A 109 -4.37 -2.54 -12.29
CA GLU A 109 -4.65 -2.97 -13.66
C GLU A 109 -6.17 -3.05 -13.88
N ASP A 110 -6.66 -2.34 -14.89
CA ASP A 110 -8.07 -2.39 -15.30
C ASP A 110 -8.42 -3.77 -15.92
N GLN A 111 -9.52 -4.35 -15.47
CA GLN A 111 -10.13 -5.56 -16.03
C GLN A 111 -11.63 -5.33 -16.32
N GLY A 112 -11.98 -4.13 -16.79
CA GLY A 112 -13.32 -3.69 -17.12
C GLY A 112 -14.08 -3.22 -15.89
N LYS A 113 -14.95 -4.09 -15.33
CA LYS A 113 -15.68 -3.77 -14.08
C LYS A 113 -14.90 -4.12 -12.80
N LYS A 114 -13.72 -4.71 -12.97
CA LYS A 114 -12.86 -5.23 -11.92
C LYS A 114 -11.49 -4.61 -12.01
N THR A 115 -10.77 -4.63 -10.89
CA THR A 115 -9.39 -4.15 -10.83
C THR A 115 -8.51 -5.27 -10.30
N LYS A 116 -7.44 -5.59 -11.02
CA LYS A 116 -6.37 -6.44 -10.50
C LYS A 116 -5.33 -5.54 -9.83
N LEU A 117 -5.19 -5.70 -8.53
CA LEU A 117 -4.16 -5.05 -7.75
C LEU A 117 -2.96 -5.98 -7.60
N THR A 118 -1.77 -5.48 -7.93
CA THR A 118 -0.50 -6.17 -7.64
C THR A 118 0.30 -5.30 -6.68
N MET A 119 0.62 -5.83 -5.51
CA MET A 119 1.48 -5.18 -4.53
C MET A 119 2.81 -5.89 -4.49
N GLN A 120 3.89 -5.13 -4.60
CA GLN A 120 5.27 -5.58 -4.47
C GLN A 120 5.92 -4.83 -3.33
N GLN A 121 6.62 -5.54 -2.45
CA GLN A 121 7.41 -4.97 -1.36
C GLN A 121 8.83 -5.51 -1.46
N THR A 122 9.80 -4.61 -1.58
CA THR A 122 11.23 -4.95 -1.68
C THR A 122 11.99 -4.29 -0.55
N ALA A 123 12.81 -5.04 0.18
CA ALA A 123 13.74 -4.46 1.14
C ALA A 123 14.93 -3.83 0.39
N GLU A 124 15.13 -2.51 0.54
CA GLU A 124 16.30 -1.82 0.00
C GLU A 124 17.54 -2.13 0.87
N THR A 125 18.75 -1.87 0.37
CA THR A 125 20.03 -2.17 1.05
C THR A 125 20.75 -0.89 1.46
#